data_AF-A0A5N6Z227-F1
#
_entry.id   AF-A0A5N6Z227-F1
#
_cell.length_a   1.000
_cell.length_b   1.000
_cell.length_c   1.000
_cell.angle_alpha   90.00
_cell.angle_beta   90.00
_cell.angle_gamma   90.00
#
_symmetry.space_group_name_H-M   'P 1'
#
loop_
_entity.id
_entity.type
_entity.pdbx_description
1 polymer ?
#
loop_
_entity_poly.entity_id
_entity_poly.type
_entity_poly.pdbx_seq_one_letter_code
_entity_poly.pdbx_strand_id
1 'polypeptide(L)'
;MRGGPEPCSCMLCGKLARREKAMLDGTPRGRRGRPPGSLNVVRVVDMTPKRPVGRPPGRPSGRLPGRPPGRPPGRVSARPPGRPFGSGLRPILDREGAPDVFKMAVMRLKERGFLDEGIKETGSMDWRAERTALDEYIEQLGMQPSYIPRPGEVVLWIPDYEGELAWNQESRCIQIYSPDQDRWLGTPEWRAGIIGQTPEEDTVLQDLVKTVPKKWGANYSGFRVETFPDPNSHDKSYSLHYKYVHLKCIKPFNAYELFLQGTPLESLHPSIEYAMTIMSSFSLLDKYHFKGVWPDAAIYSRGIFIGTELLIVGDAVRLKPNGQYSLDEACKAVEDVMVIDEIRLELIHCVDEVKSDQLAERYQVRIAGKVYTNSAQRSNAGADGLSQQSPMKPEEVIDVFQSVGMSGYGNWYRVWRGATVEVSQNMIIGRCYDPDAMKLLYGSRSLGLDLTGVVKGREYSRQVDGRIPEGKDWFWGDFRTQTLAIDTLNGEDVGYYSEVREVRMWRANLRVLDGIADAADLRDARIPGDVGRPSTKIQSNFAEVGKTSKLVSTGLGGADASNPVSSEEVASPPNEEDSSESEEDFSLRMDQLRGGTEESEGGDYQPER
;
A
#
# COMPACT_ATOMS: atom_id res chain seq x y z
N MET A 1 26.19 -24.09 -2.32
CA MET A 1 26.51 -25.35 -1.62
C MET A 1 26.00 -26.53 -2.44
N ARG A 2 26.73 -27.67 -2.51
CA ARG A 2 26.31 -28.89 -3.26
C ARG A 2 25.42 -29.77 -2.37
N GLY A 3 24.18 -30.02 -2.78
CA GLY A 3 23.21 -30.90 -2.11
C GLY A 3 23.02 -32.24 -2.84
N GLY A 4 22.88 -33.32 -2.09
CA GLY A 4 22.71 -34.70 -2.59
C GLY A 4 21.36 -34.96 -3.27
N PRO A 5 21.18 -36.15 -3.90
CA PRO A 5 20.18 -36.39 -4.94
C PRO A 5 18.78 -36.80 -4.44
N GLU A 6 18.44 -36.63 -3.16
CA GLU A 6 17.11 -37.01 -2.67
C GLU A 6 16.21 -35.78 -2.42
N PRO A 7 14.99 -35.75 -2.97
CA PRO A 7 14.08 -34.61 -2.83
C PRO A 7 13.54 -34.50 -1.40
N CYS A 8 13.64 -33.29 -0.85
CA CYS A 8 13.17 -32.93 0.48
C CYS A 8 11.64 -33.10 0.61
N SER A 9 11.19 -33.76 1.68
CA SER A 9 9.79 -34.11 1.94
C SER A 9 9.00 -33.07 2.74
N CYS A 10 9.53 -31.86 2.94
CA CYS A 10 8.84 -30.81 3.68
C CYS A 10 7.67 -30.21 2.88
N MET A 11 6.67 -29.64 3.59
CA MET A 11 5.49 -29.04 2.96
C MET A 11 5.83 -27.97 1.91
N LEU A 12 6.95 -27.27 2.06
CA LEU A 12 7.40 -26.22 1.13
C LEU A 12 7.91 -26.80 -0.19
N CYS A 13 8.72 -27.86 -0.16
CA CYS A 13 9.11 -28.58 -1.38
C CYS A 13 7.90 -29.25 -2.06
N GLY A 14 6.92 -29.71 -1.27
CA GLY A 14 5.64 -30.20 -1.77
C GLY A 14 4.77 -29.13 -2.45
N LYS A 15 4.82 -27.87 -2.00
CA LYS A 15 4.14 -26.74 -2.66
C LYS A 15 4.88 -26.29 -3.93
N LEU A 16 6.21 -26.22 -3.90
CA LEU A 16 7.04 -25.87 -5.06
C LEU A 16 6.91 -26.88 -6.20
N ALA A 17 6.97 -28.18 -5.90
CA ALA A 17 6.77 -29.23 -6.90
C ALA A 17 5.36 -29.22 -7.51
N ARG A 18 4.34 -28.78 -6.74
CA ARG A 18 2.98 -28.60 -7.25
C ARG A 18 2.87 -27.37 -8.15
N ARG A 19 3.62 -26.29 -7.85
CA ARG A 19 3.70 -25.06 -8.65
C ARG A 19 4.40 -25.30 -9.99
N GLU A 20 5.53 -26.01 -10.00
CA GLU A 20 6.21 -26.42 -11.25
C GLU A 20 5.32 -27.32 -12.11
N LYS A 21 4.62 -28.27 -11.49
CA LYS A 21 3.73 -29.19 -12.20
C LYS A 21 2.49 -28.48 -12.77
N ALA A 22 1.95 -27.48 -12.07
CA ALA A 22 0.83 -26.68 -12.56
C ALA A 22 1.20 -25.82 -13.78
N MET A 23 2.45 -25.33 -13.83
CA MET A 23 2.96 -24.59 -14.99
C MET A 23 3.17 -25.46 -16.23
N LEU A 24 3.46 -26.75 -16.05
CA LEU A 24 3.66 -27.70 -17.17
C LEU A 24 2.35 -28.25 -17.75
N ASP A 25 1.31 -28.42 -16.93
CA ASP A 25 0.10 -29.16 -17.31
C ASP A 25 -1.12 -28.27 -17.69
N GLY A 26 -1.00 -26.93 -17.63
CA GLY A 26 -1.95 -25.98 -18.25
C GLY A 26 -3.44 -26.24 -18.04
N THR A 27 -3.87 -26.74 -16.86
CA THR A 27 -5.28 -27.06 -16.58
C THR A 27 -5.73 -26.56 -15.21
N PRO A 28 -6.96 -26.01 -15.11
CA PRO A 28 -7.48 -25.42 -13.88
C PRO A 28 -7.90 -26.52 -12.89
N ARG A 29 -7.69 -26.28 -11.59
CA ARG A 29 -8.12 -27.22 -10.55
C ARG A 29 -9.06 -26.58 -9.54
N GLY A 30 -10.26 -27.16 -9.51
CA GLY A 30 -11.23 -27.02 -8.44
C GLY A 30 -10.76 -27.55 -7.08
N ARG A 31 -11.41 -26.99 -6.05
CA ARG A 31 -11.22 -27.21 -4.62
C ARG A 31 -11.18 -28.68 -4.19
N ARG A 32 -10.24 -29.02 -3.29
CA ARG A 32 -10.49 -29.94 -2.17
C ARG A 32 -9.85 -29.44 -0.88
N GLY A 33 -10.67 -29.42 0.17
CA GLY A 33 -10.37 -28.91 1.50
C GLY A 33 -9.44 -29.78 2.35
N ARG A 34 -9.11 -29.17 3.49
CA ARG A 34 -8.20 -29.60 4.56
C ARG A 34 -8.72 -30.87 5.27
N PRO A 35 -7.87 -31.85 5.64
CA PRO A 35 -8.28 -33.00 6.45
C PRO A 35 -8.17 -32.71 7.97
N PRO A 36 -9.03 -33.31 8.82
CA PRO A 36 -8.87 -33.31 10.27
C PRO A 36 -8.00 -34.49 10.75
N GLY A 37 -7.44 -34.35 11.96
CA GLY A 37 -6.45 -35.24 12.54
C GLY A 37 -6.95 -36.62 13.03
N SER A 38 -6.00 -37.56 13.00
CA SER A 38 -5.82 -38.82 13.75
C SER A 38 -6.93 -39.35 14.68
N LEU A 39 -7.35 -40.61 14.46
CA LEU A 39 -7.30 -41.72 15.43
C LEU A 39 -7.54 -43.10 14.76
N ASN A 40 -6.55 -43.99 14.97
CA ASN A 40 -6.49 -45.46 15.03
C ASN A 40 -7.72 -46.40 14.74
N VAL A 41 -7.43 -47.46 13.95
CA VAL A 41 -7.69 -48.93 14.17
C VAL A 41 -8.75 -49.67 13.29
N VAL A 42 -8.29 -50.82 12.74
CA VAL A 42 -8.90 -52.03 12.06
C VAL A 42 -9.25 -52.04 10.55
N ARG A 43 -8.35 -52.67 9.77
CA ARG A 43 -8.48 -53.86 8.89
C ARG A 43 -9.83 -54.29 8.22
N VAL A 44 -9.68 -54.63 6.92
CA VAL A 44 -10.22 -55.74 6.05
C VAL A 44 -11.39 -55.55 5.03
N VAL A 45 -11.09 -56.03 3.79
CA VAL A 45 -11.83 -56.69 2.67
C VAL A 45 -12.52 -55.90 1.55
N ASP A 46 -12.14 -56.29 0.32
CA ASP A 46 -12.78 -56.20 -1.01
C ASP A 46 -14.31 -56.24 -1.09
N MET A 47 -14.88 -55.58 -2.12
CA MET A 47 -15.69 -56.21 -3.19
C MET A 47 -16.28 -55.17 -4.18
N THR A 48 -16.42 -55.61 -5.44
CA THR A 48 -16.90 -54.85 -6.61
C THR A 48 -18.41 -55.12 -6.89
N PRO A 49 -19.03 -54.78 -8.06
CA PRO A 49 -20.15 -53.83 -8.14
C PRO A 49 -21.48 -54.45 -8.65
N LYS A 50 -22.63 -53.78 -8.49
CA LYS A 50 -23.84 -54.12 -9.29
C LYS A 50 -24.75 -52.93 -9.63
N ARG A 51 -25.10 -52.89 -10.92
CA ARG A 51 -26.20 -52.17 -11.62
C ARG A 51 -27.54 -52.88 -11.34
N PRO A 52 -28.72 -52.23 -11.48
CA PRO A 52 -29.53 -52.36 -12.72
C PRO A 52 -30.30 -51.06 -13.09
N VAL A 53 -30.51 -50.65 -14.35
CA VAL A 53 -31.45 -51.08 -15.42
C VAL A 53 -32.96 -50.97 -15.06
N GLY A 54 -33.69 -50.09 -15.76
CA GLY A 54 -35.16 -50.11 -15.84
C GLY A 54 -35.81 -48.85 -16.47
N ARG A 55 -36.08 -48.86 -17.78
CA ARG A 55 -37.15 -48.12 -18.50
C ARG A 55 -38.45 -48.96 -18.43
N PRO A 56 -39.70 -48.57 -18.84
CA PRO A 56 -40.17 -47.48 -19.74
C PRO A 56 -41.56 -46.88 -19.30
N PRO A 57 -42.55 -46.50 -20.15
CA PRO A 57 -42.66 -45.51 -21.25
C PRO A 57 -43.86 -44.51 -21.06
N GLY A 58 -44.03 -43.52 -21.98
CA GLY A 58 -45.37 -43.00 -22.33
C GLY A 58 -45.50 -41.49 -22.59
N ARG A 59 -45.65 -41.11 -23.87
CA ARG A 59 -46.12 -39.79 -24.37
C ARG A 59 -47.67 -39.79 -24.40
N PRO A 60 -48.38 -38.65 -24.35
CA PRO A 60 -48.66 -37.93 -25.60
C PRO A 60 -48.77 -36.39 -25.48
N SER A 61 -48.79 -35.79 -26.67
CA SER A 61 -48.89 -34.39 -27.08
C SER A 61 -50.30 -33.78 -27.02
N GLY A 62 -50.40 -32.46 -26.78
CA GLY A 62 -51.61 -31.66 -26.98
C GLY A 62 -51.31 -30.15 -27.08
N ARG A 63 -51.93 -29.46 -28.05
CA ARG A 63 -51.68 -28.07 -28.50
C ARG A 63 -52.89 -27.18 -28.17
N LEU A 64 -52.62 -25.94 -27.71
CA LEU A 64 -53.42 -24.67 -27.80
C LEU A 64 -54.78 -24.59 -27.04
N PRO A 65 -55.44 -23.41 -26.94
CA PRO A 65 -55.01 -22.00 -26.72
C PRO A 65 -55.87 -21.27 -25.63
N GLY A 66 -55.60 -20.00 -25.30
CA GLY A 66 -56.64 -19.13 -24.72
C GLY A 66 -56.18 -18.02 -23.76
N ARG A 67 -56.18 -16.78 -24.26
CA ARG A 67 -56.14 -15.53 -23.50
C ARG A 67 -57.56 -15.18 -23.03
N PRO A 68 -57.76 -14.62 -21.82
CA PRO A 68 -58.86 -13.69 -21.59
C PRO A 68 -58.41 -12.29 -21.10
N PRO A 69 -59.26 -11.28 -21.29
CA PRO A 69 -58.97 -9.86 -21.09
C PRO A 69 -59.46 -9.35 -19.71
N GLY A 70 -58.96 -8.19 -19.28
CA GLY A 70 -59.63 -7.39 -18.24
C GLY A 70 -58.69 -6.69 -17.27
N ARG A 71 -58.46 -5.40 -17.51
CA ARG A 71 -57.86 -4.45 -16.56
C ARG A 71 -58.98 -3.63 -15.93
N PRO A 72 -59.00 -3.43 -14.59
CA PRO A 72 -59.57 -2.23 -14.00
C PRO A 72 -58.48 -1.27 -13.47
N PRO A 73 -58.81 0.02 -13.26
CA PRO A 73 -57.85 1.12 -13.19
C PRO A 73 -57.44 1.48 -11.76
N GLY A 74 -56.28 2.14 -11.64
CA GLY A 74 -55.97 3.03 -10.51
C GLY A 74 -55.17 2.43 -9.37
N ARG A 75 -53.83 2.50 -9.46
CA ARG A 75 -53.02 2.78 -8.27
C ARG A 75 -51.80 3.60 -8.65
N VAL A 76 -51.72 4.74 -7.98
CA VAL A 76 -50.72 5.81 -8.09
C VAL A 76 -49.32 5.21 -7.99
N SER A 77 -48.47 5.48 -8.98
CA SER A 77 -47.06 5.10 -8.97
C SER A 77 -46.34 5.98 -7.95
N ALA A 78 -46.12 5.45 -6.75
CA ALA A 78 -45.12 5.97 -5.83
C ALA A 78 -43.74 5.61 -6.43
N ARG A 79 -43.13 6.62 -7.04
CA ARG A 79 -41.78 6.58 -7.61
C ARG A 79 -40.77 6.48 -6.45
N PRO A 80 -39.84 5.50 -6.44
CA PRO A 80 -38.75 5.51 -5.48
C PRO A 80 -37.90 6.78 -5.68
N PRO A 81 -37.49 7.47 -4.60
CA PRO A 81 -36.64 8.64 -4.68
C PRO A 81 -35.21 8.25 -5.05
N GLY A 82 -34.58 9.03 -5.93
CA GLY A 82 -33.12 9.13 -5.99
C GLY A 82 -32.38 8.23 -6.98
N ARG A 83 -32.73 8.26 -8.28
CA ARG A 83 -31.70 8.03 -9.32
C ARG A 83 -30.91 9.35 -9.45
N PRO A 84 -29.59 9.40 -9.22
CA PRO A 84 -28.83 10.58 -9.58
C PRO A 84 -28.91 10.73 -11.10
N PHE A 85 -29.40 11.88 -11.55
CA PHE A 85 -29.30 12.29 -12.93
C PHE A 85 -27.82 12.49 -13.26
N GLY A 86 -27.28 11.64 -14.15
CA GLY A 86 -25.97 11.78 -14.77
C GLY A 86 -26.03 11.18 -16.17
N SER A 87 -25.58 11.94 -17.16
CA SER A 87 -25.62 11.65 -18.60
C SER A 87 -25.06 10.27 -18.98
N GLY A 88 -25.86 9.48 -19.69
CA GLY A 88 -25.55 8.80 -20.96
C GLY A 88 -24.32 7.90 -21.18
N LEU A 89 -23.35 7.81 -20.27
CA LEU A 89 -22.18 6.96 -20.44
C LEU A 89 -22.44 5.61 -19.76
N ARG A 90 -22.26 4.51 -20.51
CA ARG A 90 -22.13 3.18 -19.89
C ARG A 90 -21.00 3.25 -18.86
N PRO A 91 -21.09 2.55 -17.71
CA PRO A 91 -20.01 2.55 -16.73
C PRO A 91 -18.72 2.13 -17.43
N ILE A 92 -17.72 3.02 -17.45
CA ILE A 92 -16.36 2.66 -17.84
C ILE A 92 -15.82 1.88 -16.65
N LEU A 93 -15.44 0.64 -16.87
CA LEU A 93 -14.96 -0.25 -15.82
C LEU A 93 -13.45 -0.42 -15.94
N ASP A 94 -12.79 -0.51 -14.80
CA ASP A 94 -11.40 -0.90 -14.71
C ASP A 94 -11.23 -2.42 -14.92
N ARG A 95 -9.99 -2.90 -14.77
CA ARG A 95 -9.65 -4.32 -14.92
C ARG A 95 -10.30 -5.22 -13.88
N GLU A 96 -10.76 -4.66 -12.75
CA GLU A 96 -11.47 -5.37 -11.70
C GLU A 96 -13.00 -5.23 -11.85
N GLY A 97 -13.46 -4.62 -12.95
CA GLY A 97 -14.88 -4.43 -13.18
C GLY A 97 -15.54 -3.47 -12.19
N ALA A 98 -14.76 -2.63 -11.49
CA ALA A 98 -15.23 -1.49 -10.72
C ALA A 98 -15.24 -0.22 -11.59
N PRO A 99 -15.99 0.83 -11.25
CA PRO A 99 -16.01 2.06 -12.05
C PRO A 99 -14.62 2.70 -12.13
N ASP A 100 -14.09 2.89 -13.34
CA ASP A 100 -12.82 3.61 -13.56
C ASP A 100 -13.06 5.12 -13.37
N VAL A 101 -12.98 5.56 -12.12
CA VAL A 101 -13.29 6.94 -11.73
C VAL A 101 -12.40 7.96 -12.43
N PHE A 102 -11.15 7.61 -12.75
CA PHE A 102 -10.18 8.48 -13.39
C PHE A 102 -10.46 8.63 -14.88
N LYS A 103 -10.72 7.53 -15.58
CA LYS A 103 -11.11 7.59 -17.00
C LYS A 103 -12.44 8.31 -17.16
N MET A 104 -13.39 8.04 -16.28
CA MET A 104 -14.66 8.77 -16.24
C MET A 104 -14.45 10.27 -15.98
N ALA A 105 -13.51 10.67 -15.12
CA ALA A 105 -13.17 12.07 -14.88
C ALA A 105 -12.57 12.74 -16.13
N VAL A 106 -11.66 12.06 -16.85
CA VAL A 106 -11.11 12.54 -18.14
C VAL A 106 -12.23 12.75 -19.16
N MET A 107 -13.17 11.81 -19.29
CA MET A 107 -14.32 11.97 -20.20
C MET A 107 -15.19 13.18 -19.82
N ARG A 108 -15.46 13.36 -18.52
CA ARG A 108 -16.20 14.54 -18.02
C ARG A 108 -15.44 15.85 -18.27
N LEU A 109 -14.13 15.85 -18.09
CA LEU A 109 -13.27 17.00 -18.35
C LEU A 109 -13.36 17.40 -19.83
N LYS A 110 -13.29 16.44 -20.75
CA LYS A 110 -13.47 16.70 -22.19
C LYS A 110 -14.84 17.30 -22.48
N GLU A 111 -15.90 16.75 -21.90
CA GLU A 111 -17.28 17.22 -22.14
C GLU A 111 -17.52 18.64 -21.61
N ARG A 112 -16.92 18.99 -20.47
CA ARG A 112 -17.19 20.25 -19.75
C ARG A 112 -16.15 21.34 -20.00
N GLY A 113 -14.96 20.99 -20.47
CA GLY A 113 -13.80 21.87 -20.61
C GLY A 113 -13.05 22.14 -19.31
N PHE A 114 -13.71 22.07 -18.16
CA PHE A 114 -13.12 22.22 -16.82
C PHE A 114 -13.73 21.22 -15.84
N LEU A 115 -12.92 20.70 -14.93
CA LEU A 115 -13.36 19.82 -13.85
C LEU A 115 -12.58 20.13 -12.57
N ASP A 116 -13.26 20.09 -11.43
CA ASP A 116 -12.70 20.26 -10.08
C ASP A 116 -13.62 19.51 -9.11
N GLU A 117 -13.28 18.28 -8.76
CA GLU A 117 -14.12 17.41 -7.94
C GLU A 117 -13.31 16.40 -7.11
N GLY A 118 -13.84 16.07 -5.94
CA GLY A 118 -13.29 15.02 -5.09
C GLY A 118 -13.51 13.63 -5.72
N ILE A 119 -12.52 12.76 -5.56
CA ILE A 119 -12.57 11.37 -6.03
C ILE A 119 -13.16 10.49 -4.94
N LYS A 120 -14.11 9.63 -5.32
CA LYS A 120 -14.67 8.59 -4.45
C LYS A 120 -14.84 7.31 -5.24
N GLU A 121 -14.20 6.24 -4.78
CA GLU A 121 -14.28 4.92 -5.41
C GLU A 121 -15.27 4.03 -4.64
N THR A 122 -16.52 4.49 -4.51
CA THR A 122 -17.54 3.72 -3.77
C THR A 122 -17.85 2.36 -4.42
N GLY A 123 -17.46 2.13 -5.67
CA GLY A 123 -17.55 0.82 -6.32
C GLY A 123 -16.38 -0.14 -6.00
N SER A 124 -15.35 0.32 -5.29
CA SER A 124 -14.19 -0.47 -4.87
C SER A 124 -14.36 -0.92 -3.41
N MET A 125 -14.15 -2.22 -3.15
CA MET A 125 -14.22 -2.77 -1.80
C MET A 125 -13.03 -2.30 -0.96
N ASP A 126 -11.84 -2.31 -1.56
CA ASP A 126 -10.60 -1.86 -0.91
C ASP A 126 -10.75 -0.41 -0.45
N TRP A 127 -11.22 0.48 -1.33
CA TRP A 127 -11.43 1.88 -0.99
C TRP A 127 -12.40 2.05 0.18
N ARG A 128 -13.50 1.28 0.21
CA ARG A 128 -14.48 1.36 1.32
C ARG A 128 -13.94 0.79 2.63
N ALA A 129 -13.21 -0.32 2.56
CA ALA A 129 -12.67 -0.99 3.74
C ALA A 129 -11.56 -0.16 4.40
N GLU A 130 -10.74 0.50 3.59
CA GLU A 130 -9.56 1.24 4.07
C GLU A 130 -9.86 2.69 4.44
N ARG A 131 -10.92 3.32 3.89
CA ARG A 131 -11.17 4.77 3.98
C ARG A 131 -10.95 5.35 5.39
N THR A 132 -11.68 4.83 6.38
CA THR A 132 -11.63 5.35 7.75
C THR A 132 -10.26 5.14 8.38
N ALA A 133 -9.70 3.93 8.25
CA ALA A 133 -8.39 3.60 8.81
C ALA A 133 -7.27 4.41 8.16
N LEU A 134 -7.37 4.70 6.86
CA LEU A 134 -6.40 5.51 6.13
C LEU A 134 -6.46 6.99 6.53
N ASP A 135 -7.65 7.53 6.76
CA ASP A 135 -7.84 8.88 7.29
C ASP A 135 -7.20 9.02 8.68
N GLU A 136 -7.53 8.09 9.60
CA GLU A 136 -6.94 8.05 10.95
C GLU A 136 -5.41 7.88 10.89
N TYR A 137 -4.92 7.02 10.01
CA TYR A 137 -3.49 6.77 9.85
C TYR A 137 -2.73 8.02 9.38
N ILE A 138 -3.24 8.74 8.36
CA ILE A 138 -2.58 9.96 7.87
C ILE A 138 -2.58 11.06 8.94
N GLU A 139 -3.65 11.20 9.72
CA GLU A 139 -3.68 12.13 10.86
C GLU A 139 -2.65 11.75 11.94
N GLN A 140 -2.54 10.46 12.26
CA GLN A 140 -1.55 9.95 13.21
C GLN A 140 -0.11 10.22 12.76
N LEU A 141 0.18 10.08 11.46
CA LEU A 141 1.51 10.36 10.92
C LEU A 141 1.94 11.82 11.14
N GLY A 142 1.00 12.77 11.13
CA GLY A 142 1.28 14.19 11.41
C GLY A 142 1.68 14.48 12.86
N MET A 143 1.40 13.56 13.79
CA MET A 143 1.76 13.66 15.21
C MET A 143 2.97 12.80 15.59
N GLN A 144 3.38 11.89 14.70
CA GLN A 144 4.46 10.96 14.96
C GLN A 144 5.83 11.59 14.65
N PRO A 145 6.87 11.37 15.47
CA PRO A 145 8.21 11.85 15.15
C PRO A 145 8.70 11.27 13.83
N SER A 146 9.29 12.11 12.98
CA SER A 146 9.65 11.77 11.60
C SER A 146 10.74 10.68 11.45
N TYR A 147 11.50 10.41 12.52
CA TYR A 147 12.51 9.36 12.58
C TYR A 147 11.92 7.96 12.81
N ILE A 148 10.62 7.86 13.11
CA ILE A 148 9.95 6.56 13.27
C ILE A 148 9.63 6.00 11.87
N PRO A 149 10.07 4.76 11.56
CA PRO A 149 9.73 4.11 10.30
C PRO A 149 8.21 3.88 10.16
N ARG A 150 7.69 4.16 8.95
CA ARG A 150 6.27 4.00 8.61
C ARG A 150 6.01 2.64 7.92
N PRO A 151 4.81 2.05 8.05
CA PRO A 151 4.40 0.88 7.27
C PRO A 151 4.67 1.02 5.77
N GLY A 152 5.21 -0.04 5.17
CA GLY A 152 5.59 -0.08 3.74
C GLY A 152 6.93 0.60 3.41
N GLU A 153 7.61 1.21 4.39
CA GLU A 153 8.97 1.71 4.21
C GLU A 153 9.99 0.57 4.17
N VAL A 154 11.08 0.81 3.45
CA VAL A 154 12.24 -0.08 3.41
C VAL A 154 13.30 0.49 4.35
N VAL A 155 13.83 -0.38 5.20
CA VAL A 155 14.81 -0.04 6.22
C VAL A 155 16.01 -0.97 6.17
N LEU A 156 17.15 -0.48 6.65
CA LEU A 156 18.26 -1.34 7.01
C LEU A 156 18.02 -1.86 8.43
N TRP A 157 18.19 -3.16 8.66
CA TRP A 157 17.91 -3.75 9.97
C TRP A 157 18.86 -4.89 10.34
N ILE A 158 18.96 -5.13 11.64
CA ILE A 158 19.73 -6.22 12.24
C ILE A 158 18.74 -7.12 13.00
N PRO A 159 18.71 -8.44 12.78
CA PRO A 159 17.78 -9.31 13.48
C PRO A 159 17.89 -9.22 15.01
N ASP A 160 19.11 -9.14 15.53
CA ASP A 160 19.37 -8.96 16.95
C ASP A 160 20.78 -8.43 17.17
N TYR A 161 20.96 -7.55 18.15
CA TYR A 161 22.30 -7.24 18.67
C TYR A 161 22.24 -6.63 20.06
N GLU A 162 23.29 -6.91 20.85
CA GLU A 162 23.52 -6.31 22.16
C GLU A 162 24.86 -5.58 22.17
N GLY A 163 24.88 -4.40 22.81
CA GLY A 163 25.99 -3.45 22.73
C GLY A 163 25.64 -2.22 21.90
N GLU A 164 26.68 -1.55 21.40
CA GLU A 164 26.61 -0.29 20.68
C GLU A 164 27.17 -0.43 19.26
N LEU A 165 26.56 0.24 18.29
CA LEU A 165 27.14 0.33 16.96
C LEU A 165 28.22 1.40 16.97
N ALA A 166 29.47 1.02 16.71
CA ALA A 166 30.61 1.92 16.76
C ALA A 166 31.55 1.68 15.57
N TRP A 167 32.23 2.74 15.15
CA TRP A 167 33.26 2.64 14.11
C TRP A 167 34.52 1.99 14.68
N ASN A 168 34.91 0.84 14.12
CA ASN A 168 36.17 0.19 14.45
C ASN A 168 37.27 0.69 13.49
N GLN A 169 38.28 1.37 14.04
CA GLN A 169 39.39 1.93 13.27
C GLN A 169 40.29 0.86 12.62
N GLU A 170 40.40 -0.31 13.23
CA GLU A 170 41.25 -1.41 12.74
C GLU A 170 40.60 -2.08 11.52
N SER A 171 39.32 -2.45 11.63
CA SER A 171 38.58 -3.07 10.53
C SER A 171 38.02 -2.07 9.52
N ARG A 172 38.05 -0.77 9.85
CA ARG A 172 37.49 0.34 9.05
C ARG A 172 36.03 0.12 8.64
N CYS A 173 35.22 -0.37 9.58
CA CYS A 173 33.79 -0.58 9.39
C CYS A 173 33.03 -0.41 10.72
N ILE A 174 31.71 -0.31 10.62
CA ILE A 174 30.85 -0.31 11.81
C ILE A 174 30.75 -1.72 12.36
N GLN A 175 31.04 -1.86 13.65
CA GLN A 175 30.96 -3.11 14.39
C GLN A 175 30.16 -2.93 15.68
N ILE A 176 29.71 -4.04 16.23
CA ILE A 176 29.05 -4.07 17.53
C ILE A 176 30.14 -4.07 18.60
N TYR A 177 30.15 -3.04 19.44
CA TYR A 177 31.01 -2.95 20.62
C TYR A 177 30.23 -3.33 21.86
N SER A 178 30.80 -4.14 22.74
CA SER A 178 30.23 -4.42 24.06
C SER A 178 30.99 -3.63 25.12
N PRO A 179 30.42 -2.52 25.66
CA PRO A 179 31.05 -1.77 26.74
C PRO A 179 31.27 -2.63 27.99
N ASP A 180 30.32 -3.54 28.30
CA ASP A 180 30.38 -4.40 29.48
C ASP A 180 31.55 -5.41 29.43
N GLN A 181 31.92 -5.85 28.22
CA GLN A 181 32.96 -6.84 27.98
C GLN A 181 34.24 -6.24 27.41
N ASP A 182 34.26 -4.92 27.20
CA ASP A 182 35.34 -4.14 26.60
C ASP A 182 35.91 -4.78 25.31
N ARG A 183 35.02 -5.25 24.42
CA ARG A 183 35.43 -5.95 23.19
C ARG A 183 34.48 -5.75 22.02
N TRP A 184 35.02 -5.91 20.82
CA TRP A 184 34.25 -6.00 19.57
C TRP A 184 33.58 -7.37 19.45
N LEU A 185 32.28 -7.37 19.14
CA LEU A 185 31.47 -8.57 18.90
C LEU A 185 31.36 -8.90 17.40
N GLY A 186 31.93 -8.06 16.52
CA GLY A 186 31.97 -8.27 15.07
C GLY A 186 31.03 -7.35 14.29
N THR A 187 30.95 -7.57 12.98
CA THR A 187 30.11 -6.80 12.06
C THR A 187 28.63 -7.18 12.24
N PRO A 188 27.69 -6.22 12.28
CA PRO A 188 26.28 -6.54 12.36
C PRO A 188 25.79 -7.32 11.13
N GLU A 189 24.85 -8.23 11.33
CA GLU A 189 24.17 -8.95 10.25
C GLU A 189 23.12 -8.06 9.56
N TRP A 190 23.58 -7.03 8.86
CA TRP A 190 22.72 -6.10 8.15
C TRP A 190 21.91 -6.78 7.06
N ARG A 191 20.62 -6.43 7.00
CA ARG A 191 19.66 -6.82 5.97
C ARG A 191 18.85 -5.59 5.57
N ALA A 192 18.32 -5.57 4.36
CA ALA A 192 17.18 -4.71 4.07
C ALA A 192 15.87 -5.43 4.39
N GLY A 193 14.85 -4.67 4.79
CA GLY A 193 13.52 -5.21 5.05
C GLY A 193 12.41 -4.16 4.98
N ILE A 194 11.18 -4.64 4.93
CA ILE A 194 9.95 -3.84 4.84
C ILE A 194 9.33 -3.75 6.22
N ILE A 195 8.92 -2.56 6.64
CA ILE A 195 8.09 -2.38 7.83
C ILE A 195 6.68 -2.89 7.53
N GLY A 196 6.33 -4.05 8.07
CA GLY A 196 4.99 -4.62 7.97
C GLY A 196 4.04 -4.13 9.07
N GLN A 197 4.58 -3.89 10.27
CA GLN A 197 3.81 -3.47 11.43
C GLN A 197 4.65 -2.55 12.34
N THR A 198 4.03 -1.49 12.86
CA THR A 198 4.59 -0.60 13.89
C THR A 198 4.21 -1.08 15.30
N PRO A 199 4.98 -0.73 16.34
CA PRO A 199 4.65 -1.10 17.70
C PRO A 199 3.34 -0.46 18.18
N GLU A 200 2.63 -1.18 19.06
CA GLU A 200 1.48 -0.64 19.81
C GLU A 200 1.94 0.17 21.03
N GLU A 201 3.10 -0.16 21.58
CA GLU A 201 3.73 0.58 22.66
C GLU A 201 4.53 1.76 22.13
N ASP A 202 4.47 2.89 22.84
CA ASP A 202 5.15 4.12 22.43
C ASP A 202 6.67 3.91 22.26
N THR A 203 7.19 4.54 21.21
CA THR A 203 8.62 4.59 20.92
C THR A 203 9.14 5.98 21.25
N VAL A 204 10.23 6.04 22.02
CA VAL A 204 10.85 7.30 22.44
C VAL A 204 12.18 7.50 21.74
N LEU A 205 12.67 8.74 21.73
CA LEU A 205 13.91 9.11 21.04
C LEU A 205 15.12 8.24 21.41
N GLN A 206 15.25 7.86 22.69
CA GLN A 206 16.34 7.02 23.17
C GLN A 206 16.36 5.61 22.54
N ASP A 207 15.20 5.11 22.09
CA ASP A 207 15.08 3.80 21.45
C ASP A 207 15.87 3.70 20.15
N LEU A 208 16.32 4.82 19.55
CA LEU A 208 17.18 4.84 18.35
C LEU A 208 18.53 4.15 18.56
N VAL A 209 19.06 4.20 19.79
CA VAL A 209 20.39 3.67 20.15
C VAL A 209 20.32 2.60 21.24
N LYS A 210 19.30 2.66 22.12
CA LYS A 210 19.13 1.70 23.22
C LYS A 210 17.66 1.46 23.49
N THR A 211 17.24 0.21 23.54
CA THR A 211 15.89 -0.17 23.94
C THR A 211 15.63 0.25 25.40
N VAL A 212 14.74 1.24 25.58
CA VAL A 212 14.20 1.61 26.89
C VAL A 212 13.31 0.48 27.39
N PRO A 213 13.24 0.20 28.72
CA PRO A 213 12.39 -0.87 29.25
C PRO A 213 10.96 -0.80 28.71
N LYS A 214 10.50 -1.90 28.10
CA LYS A 214 9.16 -2.03 27.52
C LYS A 214 8.25 -2.88 28.40
N LYS A 215 6.97 -2.56 28.40
CA LYS A 215 5.95 -3.33 29.14
C LYS A 215 5.71 -4.67 28.49
N TRP A 216 5.70 -4.71 27.16
CA TRP A 216 5.39 -5.90 26.39
C TRP A 216 6.61 -6.42 25.62
N GLY A 217 6.53 -7.69 25.19
CA GLY A 217 7.53 -8.28 24.32
C GLY A 217 7.61 -7.58 22.96
N ALA A 218 8.70 -7.84 22.21
CA ALA A 218 8.98 -7.18 20.93
C ALA A 218 7.84 -7.32 19.90
N ASN A 219 6.97 -8.32 20.02
CA ASN A 219 5.80 -8.46 19.15
C ASN A 219 4.72 -7.38 19.34
N TYR A 220 4.76 -6.64 20.45
CA TYR A 220 3.90 -5.48 20.72
C TYR A 220 4.71 -4.17 20.82
N SER A 221 5.95 -4.25 21.30
CA SER A 221 6.83 -3.09 21.56
C SER A 221 7.93 -2.89 20.52
N GLY A 222 7.93 -3.68 19.45
CA GLY A 222 8.86 -3.59 18.33
C GLY A 222 8.15 -3.59 16.98
N PHE A 223 8.92 -3.40 15.92
CA PHE A 223 8.46 -3.37 14.55
C PHE A 223 8.55 -4.77 13.94
N ARG A 224 7.53 -5.18 13.20
CA ARG A 224 7.65 -6.35 12.33
C ARG A 224 8.38 -5.94 11.06
N VAL A 225 9.56 -6.51 10.85
CA VAL A 225 10.37 -6.26 9.67
C VAL A 225 10.50 -7.55 8.86
N GLU A 226 10.10 -7.52 7.60
CA GLU A 226 10.17 -8.67 6.67
C GLU A 226 11.37 -8.48 5.73
N THR A 227 12.19 -9.51 5.53
CA THR A 227 13.40 -9.40 4.69
C THR A 227 13.01 -9.11 3.25
N PHE A 228 13.67 -8.12 2.65
CA PHE A 228 13.31 -7.65 1.30
C PHE A 228 13.64 -8.73 0.24
N PRO A 229 12.66 -9.20 -0.56
CA PRO A 229 12.90 -10.15 -1.65
C PRO A 229 13.39 -9.44 -2.91
N ASP A 230 13.92 -10.21 -3.87
CA ASP A 230 14.33 -9.69 -5.17
C ASP A 230 13.11 -9.19 -5.97
N PRO A 231 13.01 -7.90 -6.33
CA PRO A 231 11.91 -7.37 -7.12
C PRO A 231 11.77 -8.03 -8.49
N ASN A 232 12.88 -8.41 -9.12
CA ASN A 232 12.93 -8.95 -10.47
C ASN A 232 12.68 -10.46 -10.54
N SER A 233 12.80 -11.17 -9.41
CA SER A 233 12.58 -12.61 -9.34
C SER A 233 11.13 -12.96 -9.02
N HIS A 234 10.66 -14.10 -9.51
CA HIS A 234 9.41 -14.72 -9.04
C HIS A 234 9.56 -15.43 -7.69
N ASP A 235 10.79 -15.69 -7.25
CA ASP A 235 11.05 -16.23 -5.91
C ASP A 235 11.01 -15.10 -4.89
N LYS A 236 9.90 -15.03 -4.15
CA LYS A 236 9.69 -14.07 -3.06
C LYS A 236 9.95 -14.67 -1.68
N SER A 237 10.63 -15.81 -1.57
CA SER A 237 10.81 -16.54 -0.30
C SER A 237 11.40 -15.71 0.85
N TYR A 238 12.20 -14.69 0.57
CA TYR A 238 12.72 -13.77 1.60
C TYR A 238 11.63 -12.99 2.34
N SER A 239 10.46 -12.71 1.74
CA SER A 239 9.37 -12.02 2.44
C SER A 239 8.86 -12.82 3.64
N LEU A 240 9.04 -14.14 3.63
CA LEU A 240 8.67 -15.03 4.74
C LEU A 240 9.64 -14.93 5.92
N HIS A 241 10.83 -14.36 5.73
CA HIS A 241 11.84 -14.18 6.77
C HIS A 241 11.60 -12.85 7.49
N TYR A 242 10.76 -12.87 8.52
CA TYR A 242 10.47 -11.69 9.34
C TYR A 242 10.94 -11.86 10.78
N LYS A 243 11.11 -10.74 11.48
CA LYS A 243 11.29 -10.71 12.93
C LYS A 243 10.68 -9.42 13.50
N TYR A 244 10.24 -9.50 14.75
CA TYR A 244 9.93 -8.33 15.54
C TYR A 244 11.20 -7.78 16.19
N VAL A 245 11.55 -6.54 15.91
CA VAL A 245 12.78 -5.90 16.39
C VAL A 245 12.51 -4.53 16.99
N HIS A 246 13.32 -4.11 17.97
CA HIS A 246 13.23 -2.77 18.55
C HIS A 246 13.87 -1.72 17.64
N LEU A 247 13.53 -0.44 17.85
CA LEU A 247 14.01 0.66 17.00
C LEU A 247 15.54 0.73 16.88
N LYS A 248 16.30 0.36 17.93
CA LYS A 248 17.78 0.33 17.90
C LYS A 248 18.31 -0.52 16.74
N CYS A 249 17.58 -1.58 16.38
CA CYS A 249 17.91 -2.52 15.31
C CYS A 249 17.57 -2.02 13.92
N ILE A 250 16.94 -0.85 13.78
CA ILE A 250 16.49 -0.30 12.51
C ILE A 250 17.25 0.99 12.21
N LYS A 251 17.64 1.16 10.95
CA LYS A 251 18.21 2.39 10.40
C LYS A 251 17.55 2.75 9.06
N PRO A 252 17.43 4.04 8.73
CA PRO A 252 16.87 4.47 7.46
C PRO A 252 17.67 3.89 6.30
N PHE A 253 16.99 3.33 5.29
CA PHE A 253 17.68 2.71 4.17
C PHE A 253 18.40 3.74 3.28
N ASN A 254 17.90 4.99 3.19
CA ASN A 254 18.58 6.06 2.45
C ASN A 254 20.05 6.24 2.89
N ALA A 255 20.35 5.97 4.17
CA ALA A 255 21.68 6.05 4.76
C ALA A 255 22.47 4.73 4.71
N TYR A 256 22.09 3.75 3.87
CA TYR A 256 22.71 2.41 3.84
C TYR A 256 24.24 2.48 3.68
N GLU A 257 24.75 3.38 2.84
CA GLU A 257 26.19 3.49 2.57
C GLU A 257 26.97 3.85 3.84
N LEU A 258 26.39 4.68 4.73
CA LEU A 258 27.01 5.04 6.01
C LEU A 258 27.14 3.81 6.93
N PHE A 259 26.10 2.99 7.01
CA PHE A 259 26.05 1.83 7.91
C PHE A 259 26.84 0.63 7.40
N LEU A 260 26.99 0.53 6.07
CA LEU A 260 27.69 -0.57 5.40
C LEU A 260 29.13 -0.22 5.02
N GLN A 261 29.59 0.99 5.34
CA GLN A 261 30.94 1.46 5.00
C GLN A 261 32.02 0.45 5.43
N GLY A 262 32.91 0.12 4.50
CA GLY A 262 34.02 -0.82 4.72
C GLY A 262 33.63 -2.31 4.70
N THR A 263 32.34 -2.63 4.52
CA THR A 263 31.88 -4.02 4.40
C THR A 263 31.97 -4.49 2.94
N PRO A 264 32.69 -5.59 2.63
CA PRO A 264 32.78 -6.12 1.27
C PRO A 264 31.40 -6.51 0.71
N LEU A 265 31.16 -6.25 -0.58
CA LEU A 265 29.88 -6.53 -1.24
C LEU A 265 29.50 -8.02 -1.13
N GLU A 266 30.47 -8.92 -1.26
CA GLU A 266 30.26 -10.37 -1.19
C GLU A 266 29.83 -10.85 0.20
N SER A 267 30.02 -10.00 1.23
CA SER A 267 29.59 -10.28 2.60
C SER A 267 28.25 -9.65 2.96
N LEU A 268 27.69 -8.80 2.09
CA LEU A 268 26.39 -8.19 2.30
C LEU A 268 25.28 -9.21 2.05
N HIS A 269 24.21 -9.13 2.84
CA HIS A 269 23.02 -9.92 2.59
C HIS A 269 22.35 -9.47 1.28
N PRO A 270 21.92 -10.40 0.38
CA PRO A 270 21.36 -10.05 -0.93
C PRO A 270 20.18 -9.07 -0.89
N SER A 271 19.41 -9.09 0.21
CA SER A 271 18.28 -8.17 0.37
C SER A 271 18.67 -6.69 0.30
N ILE A 272 19.93 -6.33 0.57
CA ILE A 272 20.42 -4.96 0.43
C ILE A 272 20.43 -4.53 -1.03
N GLU A 273 21.00 -5.33 -1.92
CA GLU A 273 20.99 -5.06 -3.37
C GLU A 273 19.55 -5.05 -3.90
N TYR A 274 18.71 -5.98 -3.44
CA TYR A 274 17.30 -6.03 -3.80
C TYR A 274 16.53 -4.76 -3.41
N ALA A 275 16.82 -4.20 -2.24
CA ALA A 275 16.24 -2.93 -1.82
C ALA A 275 16.80 -1.74 -2.63
N MET A 276 18.07 -1.77 -3.02
CA MET A 276 18.63 -0.77 -3.94
C MET A 276 17.94 -0.79 -5.30
N THR A 277 17.53 -1.96 -5.80
CA THR A 277 16.79 -2.10 -7.07
C THR A 277 15.55 -1.21 -7.12
N ILE A 278 14.88 -0.93 -6.00
CA ILE A 278 13.63 -0.15 -6.02
C ILE A 278 13.81 1.35 -5.77
N MET A 279 15.04 1.86 -5.62
CA MET A 279 15.25 3.26 -5.18
C MET A 279 14.79 4.32 -6.20
N SER A 280 14.69 3.96 -7.48
CA SER A 280 14.03 4.75 -8.52
C SER A 280 12.62 4.24 -8.84
N SER A 281 11.82 4.01 -7.79
CA SER A 281 10.38 3.73 -7.93
C SER A 281 9.54 4.71 -7.13
N PHE A 282 8.28 4.93 -7.54
CA PHE A 282 7.32 5.67 -6.74
C PHE A 282 5.88 5.17 -6.91
N SER A 283 5.04 5.44 -5.91
CA SER A 283 3.59 5.21 -5.97
C SER A 283 2.85 6.23 -5.12
N LEU A 284 1.72 6.73 -5.62
CA LEU A 284 0.88 7.68 -4.89
C LEU A 284 0.00 6.99 -3.84
N LEU A 285 -0.19 7.66 -2.71
CA LEU A 285 -1.04 7.23 -1.60
C LEU A 285 -2.23 8.19 -1.47
N ASP A 286 -3.43 7.60 -1.45
CA ASP A 286 -4.71 8.29 -1.29
C ASP A 286 -4.97 9.41 -2.32
N LYS A 287 -5.29 9.00 -3.55
CA LYS A 287 -5.68 9.89 -4.65
C LYS A 287 -7.11 10.41 -4.37
N TYR A 288 -7.24 11.67 -3.96
CA TYR A 288 -8.49 12.18 -3.37
C TYR A 288 -9.19 13.27 -4.19
N HIS A 289 -8.52 13.87 -5.18
CA HIS A 289 -9.11 14.97 -5.95
C HIS A 289 -8.66 14.97 -7.41
N PHE A 290 -9.54 15.37 -8.32
CA PHE A 290 -9.25 15.56 -9.75
C PHE A 290 -9.54 17.00 -10.15
N LYS A 291 -8.61 17.67 -10.82
CA LYS A 291 -8.78 19.05 -11.29
C LYS A 291 -8.08 19.30 -12.61
N GLY A 292 -8.67 20.05 -13.52
CA GLY A 292 -8.04 20.36 -14.80
C GLY A 292 -8.85 21.25 -15.73
N VAL A 293 -8.19 21.73 -16.79
CA VAL A 293 -8.78 22.41 -17.94
C VAL A 293 -8.33 21.64 -19.18
N TRP A 294 -9.28 21.17 -19.99
CA TRP A 294 -8.97 20.33 -21.15
C TRP A 294 -7.92 20.99 -22.08
N PRO A 295 -6.87 20.27 -22.52
CA PRO A 295 -6.67 18.82 -22.39
C PRO A 295 -5.86 18.37 -21.16
N ASP A 296 -5.55 19.25 -20.22
CA ASP A 296 -4.64 18.94 -19.12
C ASP A 296 -5.38 18.83 -17.78
N ALA A 297 -4.88 17.97 -16.91
CA ALA A 297 -5.45 17.74 -15.59
C ALA A 297 -4.40 17.32 -14.56
N ALA A 298 -4.84 17.19 -13.31
CA ALA A 298 -4.05 16.66 -12.23
C ALA A 298 -4.91 15.81 -11.28
N ILE A 299 -4.29 14.76 -10.75
CA ILE A 299 -4.81 13.93 -9.68
C ILE A 299 -4.02 14.25 -8.40
N TYR A 300 -4.70 14.69 -7.36
CA TYR A 300 -4.09 15.08 -6.09
C TYR A 300 -4.06 13.90 -5.12
N SER A 301 -2.98 13.81 -4.36
CA SER A 301 -2.70 12.73 -3.42
C SER A 301 -2.30 13.30 -2.07
N ARG A 302 -2.62 12.61 -0.96
CA ARG A 302 -2.14 13.02 0.37
C ARG A 302 -0.73 12.51 0.70
N GLY A 303 -0.25 11.49 -0.02
CA GLY A 303 1.10 10.98 0.14
C GLY A 303 1.70 10.36 -1.12
N ILE A 304 2.99 10.06 -1.04
CA ILE A 304 3.78 9.40 -2.08
C ILE A 304 4.88 8.56 -1.45
N PHE A 305 5.03 7.33 -1.90
CA PHE A 305 6.24 6.56 -1.65
C PHE A 305 7.28 6.91 -2.71
N ILE A 306 8.50 7.25 -2.29
CA ILE A 306 9.65 7.46 -3.18
C ILE A 306 10.75 6.51 -2.72
N GLY A 307 11.05 5.50 -3.55
CA GLY A 307 12.00 4.44 -3.21
C GLY A 307 11.63 3.79 -1.89
N THR A 308 12.39 4.11 -0.84
CA THR A 308 12.29 3.46 0.47
C THR A 308 11.40 4.19 1.49
N GLU A 309 11.03 5.45 1.26
CA GLU A 309 10.31 6.27 2.25
C GLU A 309 8.91 6.67 1.78
N LEU A 310 7.99 6.83 2.74
CA LEU A 310 6.67 7.43 2.58
C LEU A 310 6.73 8.91 2.96
N LEU A 311 6.27 9.77 2.07
CA LEU A 311 6.12 11.21 2.29
C LEU A 311 4.64 11.58 2.26
N ILE A 312 4.22 12.47 3.14
CA ILE A 312 2.85 13.01 3.18
C ILE A 312 2.86 14.54 3.16
N VAL A 313 1.72 15.14 2.82
CA VAL A 313 1.51 16.58 2.99
C VAL A 313 1.77 16.97 4.46
N GLY A 314 2.56 18.02 4.67
CA GLY A 314 3.03 18.47 5.98
C GLY A 314 4.40 17.92 6.40
N ASP A 315 4.96 16.92 5.71
CA ASP A 315 6.33 16.46 5.98
C ASP A 315 7.34 17.54 5.54
N ALA A 316 8.42 17.67 6.33
CA ALA A 316 9.62 18.40 5.93
C ALA A 316 10.60 17.44 5.23
N VAL A 317 11.04 17.79 4.02
CA VAL A 317 11.90 16.97 3.17
C VAL A 317 13.12 17.73 2.69
N ARG A 318 14.22 17.02 2.53
CA ARG A 318 15.51 17.58 2.08
C ARG A 318 15.57 17.60 0.57
N LEU A 319 16.00 18.72 -0.01
CA LEU A 319 16.16 18.86 -1.44
C LEU A 319 17.61 18.61 -1.88
N LYS A 320 17.76 17.93 -3.01
CA LYS A 320 19.04 17.72 -3.68
C LYS A 320 19.65 19.08 -4.07
N PRO A 321 20.93 19.34 -3.77
CA PRO A 321 21.62 20.54 -4.22
C PRO A 321 21.90 20.48 -5.72
N ASN A 322 21.92 21.64 -6.40
CA ASN A 322 22.45 21.71 -7.75
C ASN A 322 23.97 21.89 -7.74
N GLY A 323 24.60 21.51 -8.85
CA GLY A 323 26.03 21.64 -9.10
C GLY A 323 26.76 20.30 -8.91
N GLN A 324 27.98 20.25 -9.45
CA GLN A 324 28.90 19.13 -9.18
C GLN A 324 29.49 19.33 -7.79
N TYR A 325 29.03 18.52 -6.84
CA TYR A 325 29.64 18.40 -5.52
C TYR A 325 30.62 17.23 -5.51
N SER A 326 31.79 17.43 -4.91
CA SER A 326 32.66 16.30 -4.58
C SER A 326 32.04 15.45 -3.46
N LEU A 327 32.45 14.19 -3.34
CA LEU A 327 31.98 13.29 -2.28
C LEU A 327 32.21 13.88 -0.87
N ASP A 328 33.30 14.63 -0.69
CA ASP A 328 33.65 15.27 0.59
C ASP A 328 32.79 16.52 0.88
N GLU A 329 32.20 17.15 -0.15
CA GLU A 329 31.33 18.33 -0.03
C GLU A 329 29.84 17.95 0.06
N ALA A 330 29.46 16.75 -0.39
CA ALA A 330 28.08 16.27 -0.43
C ALA A 330 27.33 16.44 0.91
N CYS A 331 27.99 16.11 2.03
CA CYS A 331 27.41 16.24 3.36
C CYS A 331 27.08 17.69 3.76
N LYS A 332 27.77 18.68 3.19
CA LYS A 332 27.54 20.10 3.48
C LYS A 332 26.68 20.79 2.41
N ALA A 333 26.47 20.14 1.27
CA ALA A 333 25.77 20.73 0.14
C ALA A 333 24.25 20.79 0.33
N VAL A 334 23.67 19.93 1.17
CA VAL A 334 22.21 19.93 1.43
C VAL A 334 21.86 21.00 2.46
N GLU A 335 21.39 22.15 1.96
CA GLU A 335 20.99 23.30 2.77
C GLU A 335 19.48 23.55 2.78
N ASP A 336 18.78 23.08 1.74
CA ASP A 336 17.39 23.40 1.48
C ASP A 336 16.43 22.30 1.96
N VAL A 337 15.39 22.73 2.66
CA VAL A 337 14.31 21.90 3.19
C VAL A 337 12.97 22.44 2.72
N MET A 338 12.15 21.59 2.11
CA MET A 338 10.78 21.89 1.72
C MET A 338 9.80 21.34 2.74
N VAL A 339 8.79 22.13 3.13
CA VAL A 339 7.58 21.60 3.79
C VAL A 339 6.55 21.36 2.70
N ILE A 340 6.08 20.11 2.55
CA ILE A 340 5.17 19.70 1.47
C ILE A 340 3.78 20.27 1.73
N ASP A 341 3.27 21.07 0.79
CA ASP A 341 1.91 21.58 0.81
C ASP A 341 0.98 20.74 -0.10
N GLU A 342 1.53 20.15 -1.17
CA GLU A 342 0.73 19.46 -2.19
C GLU A 342 1.54 18.37 -2.90
N ILE A 343 0.88 17.26 -3.23
CA ILE A 343 1.40 16.19 -4.08
C ILE A 343 0.37 15.91 -5.17
N ARG A 344 0.78 15.95 -6.44
CA ARG A 344 -0.11 15.67 -7.58
C ARG A 344 0.59 14.93 -8.72
N LEU A 345 -0.21 14.18 -9.47
CA LEU A 345 0.15 13.60 -10.76
C LEU A 345 -0.52 14.41 -11.86
N GLU A 346 0.28 15.08 -12.68
CA GLU A 346 -0.16 15.81 -13.85
C GLU A 346 -0.40 14.87 -15.02
N LEU A 347 -1.53 15.09 -15.68
CA LEU A 347 -2.02 14.42 -16.88
C LEU A 347 -1.93 15.44 -18.02
N ILE A 348 -0.88 15.35 -18.83
CA ILE A 348 -0.65 16.28 -19.93
C ILE A 348 -1.17 15.64 -21.22
N HIS A 349 -2.05 16.35 -21.90
CA HIS A 349 -2.77 15.88 -23.08
C HIS A 349 -3.55 14.60 -22.79
N CYS A 350 -4.64 14.75 -22.02
CA CYS A 350 -5.55 13.68 -21.66
C CYS A 350 -6.07 12.90 -22.89
N VAL A 351 -6.14 11.58 -22.76
CA VAL A 351 -6.62 10.65 -23.78
C VAL A 351 -8.08 10.29 -23.52
N ASP A 352 -8.94 10.66 -24.45
CA ASP A 352 -10.40 10.49 -24.40
C ASP A 352 -10.91 9.19 -25.06
N GLU A 353 -10.01 8.32 -25.50
CA GLU A 353 -10.38 7.01 -26.02
C GLU A 353 -10.71 6.06 -24.87
N VAL A 354 -11.99 5.67 -24.74
CA VAL A 354 -12.49 4.82 -23.65
C VAL A 354 -11.75 3.49 -23.52
N LYS A 355 -11.28 2.91 -24.63
CA LYS A 355 -10.56 1.63 -24.65
C LYS A 355 -9.06 1.76 -24.41
N SER A 356 -8.53 2.98 -24.36
CA SER A 356 -7.10 3.19 -24.13
C SER A 356 -6.77 2.90 -22.67
N ASP A 357 -5.71 2.12 -22.47
CA ASP A 357 -5.08 1.90 -21.17
C ASP A 357 -4.40 3.18 -20.62
N GLN A 358 -4.41 4.30 -21.35
CA GLN A 358 -3.82 5.56 -20.92
C GLN A 358 -4.89 6.61 -20.57
N LEU A 359 -4.60 7.41 -19.55
CA LEU A 359 -5.37 8.61 -19.17
C LEU A 359 -4.85 9.86 -19.88
N ALA A 360 -3.56 9.89 -20.21
CA ALA A 360 -2.89 11.01 -20.85
C ALA A 360 -1.70 10.54 -21.69
N GLU A 361 -1.23 11.39 -22.60
CA GLU A 361 -0.02 11.13 -23.38
C GLU A 361 1.24 11.18 -22.50
N ARG A 362 1.27 12.10 -21.52
CA ARG A 362 2.42 12.27 -20.62
C ARG A 362 1.96 12.43 -19.17
N TYR A 363 2.81 11.93 -18.27
CA TYR A 363 2.58 11.94 -16.83
C TYR A 363 3.79 12.55 -16.12
N GLN A 364 3.54 13.41 -15.13
CA GLN A 364 4.56 14.02 -14.30
C GLN A 364 4.10 14.08 -12.85
N VAL A 365 4.98 13.82 -11.90
CA VAL A 365 4.68 14.00 -10.48
C VAL A 365 5.23 15.35 -10.03
N ARG A 366 4.38 16.14 -9.40
CA ARG A 366 4.75 17.43 -8.82
C ARG A 366 4.51 17.40 -7.33
N ILE A 367 5.54 17.82 -6.61
CA ILE A 367 5.51 18.02 -5.16
C ILE A 367 5.76 19.49 -4.94
N ALA A 368 4.77 20.17 -4.38
CA ALA A 368 4.81 21.60 -4.17
C ALA A 368 4.89 21.91 -2.67
N GLY A 369 5.65 22.94 -2.33
CA GLY A 369 5.83 23.35 -0.95
C GLY A 369 6.66 24.61 -0.79
N LYS A 370 6.71 25.12 0.44
CA LYS A 370 7.57 26.26 0.78
C LYS A 370 8.95 25.75 1.18
N VAL A 371 9.99 26.41 0.67
CA VAL A 371 11.38 26.03 0.93
C VAL A 371 12.04 26.99 1.90
N TYR A 372 12.83 26.40 2.77
CA TYR A 372 13.58 27.04 3.83
C TYR A 372 15.03 26.58 3.74
N THR A 373 15.95 27.46 4.12
CA THR A 373 17.38 27.18 4.03
C THR A 373 18.08 27.61 5.30
N ASN A 374 19.19 26.94 5.62
CA ASN A 374 20.12 27.35 6.68
C ASN A 374 21.23 28.29 6.17
N SER A 375 21.24 28.59 4.87
CA SER A 375 22.21 29.49 4.24
C SER A 375 21.65 30.90 4.04
N ALA A 376 22.25 31.87 4.73
CA ALA A 376 21.89 33.27 4.58
C ALA A 376 22.13 33.79 3.15
N GLN A 377 23.08 33.21 2.41
CA GLN A 377 23.33 33.56 1.01
C GLN A 377 22.19 33.07 0.10
N ARG A 378 21.76 31.82 0.29
CA ARG A 378 20.64 31.22 -0.45
C ARG A 378 19.31 31.92 -0.20
N SER A 379 19.14 32.57 0.96
CA SER A 379 17.92 33.34 1.27
C SER A 379 17.61 34.46 0.25
N ASN A 380 18.58 34.90 -0.54
CA ASN A 380 18.40 35.92 -1.57
C ASN A 380 17.97 35.38 -2.94
N ALA A 381 17.81 34.06 -3.10
CA ALA A 381 17.33 33.45 -4.34
C ALA A 381 15.98 34.06 -4.76
N GLY A 382 15.86 34.47 -6.02
CA GLY A 382 14.69 35.19 -6.54
C GLY A 382 14.50 36.64 -6.08
N ALA A 383 15.53 37.30 -5.54
CA ALA A 383 15.50 38.74 -5.23
C ALA A 383 16.62 39.51 -5.96
N ASP A 384 16.31 40.70 -6.47
CA ASP A 384 17.26 41.65 -7.10
C ASP A 384 18.25 42.27 -6.09
N GLY A 385 19.06 41.42 -5.45
CA GLY A 385 20.39 41.74 -4.90
C GLY A 385 20.52 42.74 -3.75
N LEU A 386 19.45 43.30 -3.16
CA LEU A 386 19.60 44.50 -2.31
C LEU A 386 19.22 44.40 -0.82
N SER A 387 18.74 43.27 -0.31
CA SER A 387 18.52 43.12 1.14
C SER A 387 18.67 41.68 1.62
N GLN A 388 19.68 41.42 2.44
CA GLN A 388 19.87 40.15 3.13
C GLN A 388 18.66 39.91 4.06
N GLN A 389 17.95 38.80 3.87
CA GLN A 389 16.81 38.47 4.73
C GLN A 389 17.27 38.24 6.16
N SER A 390 16.50 38.76 7.13
CA SER A 390 16.69 38.41 8.54
C SER A 390 16.30 36.94 8.76
N PRO A 391 16.98 36.24 9.68
CA PRO A 391 16.58 34.89 10.06
C PRO A 391 15.16 34.90 10.65
N MET A 392 14.45 33.81 10.42
CA MET A 392 13.14 33.56 11.02
C MET A 392 13.24 33.55 12.55
N LYS A 393 12.17 34.02 13.20
CA LYS A 393 12.08 33.96 14.66
C LYS A 393 11.84 32.52 15.12
N PRO A 394 12.24 32.13 16.34
CA PRO A 394 12.03 30.79 16.86
C PRO A 394 10.57 30.32 16.79
N GLU A 395 9.62 31.22 17.03
CA GLU A 395 8.19 30.90 16.96
C GLU A 395 7.73 30.60 15.52
N GLU A 396 8.30 31.30 14.53
CA GLU A 396 8.02 31.07 13.11
C GLU A 396 8.59 29.74 12.65
N VAL A 397 9.74 29.31 13.18
CA VAL A 397 10.34 28.01 12.89
C VAL A 397 9.45 26.89 13.42
N ILE A 398 8.94 27.02 14.65
CA ILE A 398 8.03 26.04 15.26
C ILE A 398 6.71 25.95 14.46
N ASP A 399 6.15 27.09 14.05
CA ASP A 399 4.89 27.13 13.28
C ASP A 399 5.03 26.54 11.87
N VAL A 400 6.20 26.67 11.25
CA VAL A 400 6.47 26.11 9.92
C VAL A 400 6.75 24.61 9.99
N PHE A 401 7.58 24.18 10.93
CA PHE A 401 8.00 22.78 11.04
C PHE A 401 7.20 22.07 12.13
N GLN A 402 5.88 22.01 11.97
CA GLN A 402 5.00 21.44 12.99
C GLN A 402 5.21 19.94 13.18
N SER A 403 5.59 19.23 12.12
CA SER A 403 5.81 17.78 12.08
C SER A 403 7.21 17.35 12.53
N VAL A 404 8.17 18.28 12.67
CA VAL A 404 9.56 17.98 13.07
C VAL A 404 10.24 19.20 13.71
N GLY A 405 10.88 19.02 14.86
CA GLY A 405 11.57 20.08 15.58
C GLY A 405 12.86 20.53 14.87
N MET A 406 12.80 21.60 14.06
CA MET A 406 13.96 22.05 13.26
C MET A 406 14.81 23.15 13.90
N SER A 407 14.42 23.67 15.07
CA SER A 407 15.11 24.81 15.72
C SER A 407 16.57 24.53 16.09
N GLY A 408 16.97 23.27 16.28
CA GLY A 408 18.34 22.91 16.64
C GLY A 408 19.34 22.83 15.47
N TYR A 409 18.91 23.12 14.24
CA TYR A 409 19.77 23.17 13.05
C TYR A 409 20.41 24.56 12.82
N GLY A 410 20.01 25.58 13.58
CA GLY A 410 20.53 26.94 13.44
C GLY A 410 19.48 27.91 12.90
N ASN A 411 19.95 28.97 12.25
CA ASN A 411 19.08 30.00 11.69
C ASN A 411 18.40 29.49 10.42
N TRP A 412 17.09 29.74 10.32
CA TRP A 412 16.30 29.41 9.14
C TRP A 412 15.91 30.67 8.38
N TYR A 413 15.89 30.58 7.05
CA TYR A 413 15.50 31.65 6.14
C TYR A 413 14.48 31.13 5.12
N ARG A 414 13.56 31.99 4.69
CA ARG A 414 12.62 31.67 3.61
C ARG A 414 13.33 31.81 2.26
N VAL A 415 13.22 30.80 1.42
CA VAL A 415 13.67 30.90 0.01
C VAL A 415 12.54 31.50 -0.83
N TRP A 416 12.89 32.27 -1.86
CA TRP A 416 11.95 32.98 -2.76
C TRP A 416 10.83 33.73 -2.04
N ARG A 417 11.17 34.41 -0.95
CA ARG A 417 10.23 35.20 -0.13
C ARG A 417 9.04 34.39 0.39
N GLY A 418 9.19 33.07 0.52
CA GLY A 418 8.14 32.16 0.99
C GLY A 418 7.11 31.77 -0.07
N ALA A 419 7.40 31.98 -1.34
CA ALA A 419 6.60 31.44 -2.44
C ALA A 419 6.65 29.89 -2.42
N THR A 420 5.55 29.27 -2.84
CA THR A 420 5.49 27.84 -3.09
C THR A 420 6.30 27.51 -4.35
N VAL A 421 7.10 26.45 -4.27
CA VAL A 421 7.91 25.94 -5.36
C VAL A 421 7.58 24.49 -5.62
N GLU A 422 7.71 24.08 -6.88
CA GLU A 422 7.40 22.75 -7.35
C GLU A 422 8.68 22.01 -7.73
N VAL A 423 8.79 20.77 -7.28
CA VAL A 423 9.90 19.87 -7.58
C VAL A 423 9.39 18.54 -8.11
N SER A 424 10.24 17.83 -8.85
CA SER A 424 10.02 16.41 -9.14
C SER A 424 10.39 15.54 -7.93
N GLN A 425 9.89 14.31 -7.91
CA GLN A 425 10.28 13.25 -6.96
C GLN A 425 11.80 13.03 -6.93
N ASN A 426 12.49 13.27 -8.05
CA ASN A 426 13.94 13.10 -8.16
C ASN A 426 14.74 14.11 -7.33
N MET A 427 14.18 15.28 -7.03
CA MET A 427 14.83 16.29 -6.20
C MET A 427 14.74 16.00 -4.70
N ILE A 428 13.85 15.12 -4.27
CA ILE A 428 13.71 14.80 -2.85
C ILE A 428 14.75 13.74 -2.47
N ILE A 429 15.53 14.02 -1.41
CA ILE A 429 16.48 13.05 -0.85
C ILE A 429 15.76 12.12 0.14
N GLY A 430 14.97 12.70 1.05
CA GLY A 430 14.23 11.99 2.08
C GLY A 430 13.73 12.94 3.18
N ARG A 431 13.04 12.39 4.19
CA ARG A 431 12.51 13.17 5.32
C ARG A 431 13.60 13.86 6.13
N CYS A 432 13.27 14.97 6.78
CA CYS A 432 14.06 15.58 7.85
C CYS A 432 13.78 14.90 9.19
N TYR A 433 14.81 14.71 10.01
CA TYR A 433 14.67 14.28 11.40
C TYR A 433 15.00 15.40 12.37
N ASP A 434 14.55 15.27 13.61
CA ASP A 434 14.96 16.18 14.69
C ASP A 434 16.48 16.19 14.88
N PRO A 435 17.10 17.33 15.27
CA PRO A 435 18.53 17.45 15.49
C PRO A 435 19.10 16.42 16.47
N ASP A 436 18.32 16.03 17.48
CA ASP A 436 18.73 15.05 18.47
C ASP A 436 18.64 13.62 17.92
N ALA A 437 17.64 13.33 17.09
CA ALA A 437 17.57 12.07 16.34
C ALA A 437 18.74 11.94 15.37
N MET A 438 19.08 12.99 14.64
CA MET A 438 20.27 13.01 13.77
C MET A 438 21.56 12.78 14.56
N LYS A 439 21.70 13.43 15.73
CA LYS A 439 22.89 13.26 16.57
C LYS A 439 23.01 11.83 17.09
N LEU A 440 21.91 11.19 17.46
CA LEU A 440 21.88 9.81 17.93
C LEU A 440 22.14 8.80 16.81
N LEU A 441 21.52 8.99 15.64
CA LEU A 441 21.65 8.07 14.50
C LEU A 441 23.01 8.16 13.81
N TYR A 442 23.53 9.37 13.64
CA TYR A 442 24.67 9.64 12.76
C TYR A 442 25.85 10.33 13.44
N GLY A 443 25.72 10.72 14.71
CA GLY A 443 26.75 11.51 15.40
C GLY A 443 26.92 12.94 14.85
N SER A 444 26.06 13.36 13.92
CA SER A 444 26.16 14.63 13.18
C SER A 444 24.76 15.22 12.95
N ARG A 445 24.69 16.54 12.75
CA ARG A 445 23.46 17.28 12.40
C ARG A 445 23.46 17.76 10.94
N SER A 446 24.37 17.24 10.13
CA SER A 446 24.41 17.53 8.70
C SER A 446 23.20 16.91 8.00
N LEU A 447 22.51 17.70 7.18
CA LEU A 447 21.32 17.24 6.44
C LEU A 447 21.67 16.38 5.22
N GLY A 448 22.92 16.42 4.75
CA GLY A 448 23.35 15.75 3.51
C GLY A 448 24.07 14.41 3.68
N LEU A 449 24.02 13.80 4.86
CA LEU A 449 24.80 12.60 5.18
C LEU A 449 24.49 11.39 4.28
N ASP A 450 23.24 11.26 3.83
CA ASP A 450 22.75 10.17 2.98
C ASP A 450 22.61 10.56 1.51
N LEU A 451 22.98 11.79 1.12
CA LEU A 451 22.86 12.28 -0.27
C LEU A 451 23.54 11.33 -1.27
N THR A 452 24.77 10.93 -0.97
CA THR A 452 25.55 10.02 -1.84
C THR A 452 24.88 8.66 -1.96
N GLY A 453 24.39 8.10 -0.85
CA GLY A 453 23.69 6.82 -0.84
C GLY A 453 22.42 6.87 -1.69
N VAL A 454 21.60 7.92 -1.53
CA VAL A 454 20.37 8.09 -2.31
C VAL A 454 20.66 8.23 -3.81
N VAL A 455 21.66 9.03 -4.19
CA VAL A 455 22.02 9.23 -5.61
C VAL A 455 22.54 7.93 -6.23
N LYS A 456 23.49 7.24 -5.56
CA LYS A 456 24.05 5.97 -6.05
C LYS A 456 22.99 4.87 -6.11
N GLY A 457 22.12 4.81 -5.11
CA GLY A 457 21.04 3.82 -5.06
C GLY A 457 20.04 4.00 -6.20
N ARG A 458 19.67 5.25 -6.51
CA ARG A 458 18.85 5.58 -7.69
C ARG A 458 19.55 5.24 -9.00
N GLU A 459 20.83 5.59 -9.12
CA GLU A 459 21.63 5.24 -10.30
C GLU A 459 21.70 3.72 -10.51
N TYR A 460 21.92 2.96 -9.44
CA TYR A 460 21.90 1.50 -9.45
C TYR A 460 20.52 0.97 -9.88
N SER A 461 19.44 1.47 -9.26
CA SER A 461 18.06 1.10 -9.59
C SER A 461 17.76 1.27 -11.08
N ARG A 462 18.15 2.39 -11.70
CA ARG A 462 17.99 2.64 -13.14
C ARG A 462 18.70 1.64 -14.04
N GLN A 463 19.75 0.99 -13.56
CA GLN A 463 20.52 0.00 -14.31
C GLN A 463 19.98 -1.42 -14.16
N VAL A 464 19.38 -1.75 -13.00
CA VAL A 464 19.06 -3.15 -12.65
C VAL A 464 17.57 -3.43 -12.48
N ASP A 465 16.72 -2.43 -12.28
CA ASP A 465 15.29 -2.64 -12.12
C ASP A 465 14.65 -2.94 -13.48
N GLY A 466 14.37 -4.22 -13.74
CA GLY A 466 13.81 -4.69 -15.00
C GLY A 466 12.37 -4.23 -15.25
N ARG A 467 11.77 -3.54 -14.27
CA ARG A 467 10.41 -2.96 -14.38
C ARG A 467 10.46 -1.52 -14.89
N ILE A 468 11.61 -0.84 -14.85
CA ILE A 468 11.77 0.49 -15.43
C ILE A 468 11.76 0.35 -16.97
N PRO A 469 10.82 1.00 -17.69
CA PRO A 469 10.78 0.94 -19.14
C PRO A 469 12.01 1.58 -19.79
N GLU A 470 12.36 1.12 -21.00
CA GLU A 470 13.47 1.71 -21.77
C GLU A 470 13.28 3.22 -21.98
N GLY A 471 14.34 3.99 -21.77
CA GLY A 471 14.33 5.45 -21.90
C GLY A 471 13.65 6.19 -20.75
N LYS A 472 13.29 5.50 -19.67
CA LYS A 472 12.72 6.10 -18.45
C LYS A 472 13.68 5.95 -17.28
N ASP A 473 13.56 6.86 -16.32
CA ASP A 473 14.40 6.89 -15.12
C ASP A 473 13.71 6.35 -13.86
N TRP A 474 12.41 6.10 -13.93
CA TRP A 474 11.58 5.76 -12.78
C TRP A 474 10.57 4.66 -13.10
N PHE A 475 10.38 3.74 -12.16
CA PHE A 475 9.26 2.82 -12.15
C PHE A 475 8.09 3.45 -11.39
N TRP A 476 6.96 3.62 -12.07
CA TRP A 476 5.72 4.09 -11.47
C TRP A 476 4.81 2.91 -11.19
N GLY A 477 4.52 2.66 -9.90
CA GLY A 477 3.49 1.72 -9.49
C GLY A 477 2.17 2.41 -9.13
N ASP A 478 1.05 1.75 -9.44
CA ASP A 478 -0.29 2.16 -9.05
C ASP A 478 -0.47 2.19 -7.52
N PHE A 479 0.21 1.27 -6.83
CA PHE A 479 0.20 1.09 -5.38
C PHE A 479 1.54 0.58 -4.83
N ARG A 480 1.73 0.69 -3.50
CA ARG A 480 3.03 0.42 -2.86
C ARG A 480 3.50 -1.02 -3.04
N THR A 481 2.64 -2.02 -2.88
CA THR A 481 3.02 -3.45 -3.02
C THR A 481 3.57 -3.78 -4.42
N GLN A 482 3.15 -3.05 -5.45
CA GLN A 482 3.70 -3.16 -6.81
C GLN A 482 5.11 -2.58 -6.91
N THR A 483 5.36 -1.40 -6.34
CA THR A 483 6.73 -0.81 -6.30
C THR A 483 7.71 -1.69 -5.52
N LEU A 484 7.22 -2.40 -4.50
CA LEU A 484 8.02 -3.37 -3.75
C LEU A 484 8.14 -4.72 -4.45
N ALA A 485 7.28 -5.01 -5.44
CA ALA A 485 7.14 -6.32 -6.10
C ALA A 485 7.10 -7.48 -5.08
N ILE A 486 6.16 -7.41 -4.14
CA ILE A 486 5.95 -8.45 -3.12
C ILE A 486 4.61 -9.16 -3.33
N ASP A 487 4.61 -10.47 -3.04
CA ASP A 487 3.43 -11.31 -3.12
C ASP A 487 2.73 -11.40 -1.76
N THR A 488 3.48 -11.23 -0.67
CA THR A 488 2.98 -11.32 0.70
C THR A 488 3.45 -10.13 1.52
N LEU A 489 2.62 -9.66 2.44
CA LEU A 489 3.01 -8.76 3.52
C LEU A 489 2.25 -9.16 4.78
N ASN A 490 2.93 -9.18 5.92
CA ASN A 490 2.36 -9.63 7.17
C ASN A 490 1.90 -11.10 7.18
N GLY A 491 2.43 -11.92 6.25
CA GLY A 491 2.07 -13.33 6.10
C GLY A 491 0.76 -13.57 5.34
N GLU A 492 0.16 -12.50 4.82
CA GLU A 492 -1.03 -12.53 3.98
C GLU A 492 -0.63 -12.19 2.54
N ASP A 493 -1.31 -12.79 1.56
CA ASP A 493 -1.09 -12.49 0.15
C ASP A 493 -1.66 -11.11 -0.20
N VAL A 494 -0.89 -10.28 -0.91
CA VAL A 494 -1.23 -8.86 -1.17
C VAL A 494 -1.29 -8.51 -2.66
N GLY A 495 -2.01 -7.43 -2.96
CA GLY A 495 -2.16 -6.92 -4.33
C GLY A 495 -2.80 -7.95 -5.25
N TYR A 496 -2.25 -8.09 -6.45
CA TYR A 496 -2.73 -9.02 -7.48
C TYR A 496 -2.54 -10.50 -7.11
N TYR A 497 -1.69 -10.80 -6.13
CA TYR A 497 -1.37 -12.17 -5.73
C TYR A 497 -2.30 -12.71 -4.64
N SER A 498 -3.22 -11.88 -4.15
CA SER A 498 -4.12 -12.25 -3.07
C SER A 498 -5.18 -13.27 -3.53
N GLU A 499 -5.07 -14.53 -3.10
CA GLU A 499 -6.05 -15.60 -3.41
C GLU A 499 -7.47 -15.28 -2.89
N VAL A 500 -7.58 -14.36 -1.93
CA VAL A 500 -8.88 -13.91 -1.37
C VAL A 500 -9.54 -12.80 -2.20
N ARG A 501 -8.86 -12.27 -3.23
CA ARG A 501 -9.37 -11.21 -4.14
C ARG A 501 -10.39 -11.79 -5.13
N GLU A 502 -11.52 -12.27 -4.63
CA GLU A 502 -12.67 -12.72 -5.44
C GLU A 502 -13.51 -11.49 -5.86
N VAL A 503 -13.06 -10.79 -6.89
CA VAL A 503 -13.65 -9.53 -7.40
C VAL A 503 -15.18 -9.62 -7.64
N ARG A 504 -15.67 -10.75 -8.16
CA ARG A 504 -17.11 -10.99 -8.35
C ARG A 504 -17.87 -11.02 -7.02
N MET A 505 -17.34 -11.72 -6.03
CA MET A 505 -17.91 -11.79 -4.67
C MET A 505 -17.88 -10.43 -3.99
N TRP A 506 -16.80 -9.66 -4.14
CA TRP A 506 -16.69 -8.33 -3.55
C TRP A 506 -17.71 -7.35 -4.12
N ARG A 507 -17.89 -7.33 -5.44
CA ARG A 507 -18.93 -6.50 -6.08
C ARG A 507 -20.33 -6.88 -5.60
N ALA A 508 -20.60 -8.18 -5.48
CA ALA A 508 -21.86 -8.66 -4.94
C ALA A 508 -22.07 -8.22 -3.47
N ASN A 509 -21.04 -8.35 -2.63
CA ASN A 509 -21.08 -7.85 -1.25
C ASN A 509 -21.34 -6.34 -1.17
N LEU A 510 -20.72 -5.53 -2.03
CA LEU A 510 -20.99 -4.08 -2.08
C LEU A 510 -22.45 -3.79 -2.43
N ARG A 511 -23.02 -4.50 -3.41
CA ARG A 511 -24.45 -4.34 -3.77
C ARG A 511 -25.38 -4.75 -2.63
N VAL A 512 -25.01 -5.76 -1.85
CA VAL A 512 -25.76 -6.16 -0.65
C VAL A 512 -25.70 -5.06 0.41
N LEU A 513 -24.51 -4.51 0.69
CA LEU A 513 -24.32 -3.41 1.63
C LEU A 513 -25.10 -2.15 1.21
N ASP A 514 -25.17 -1.88 -0.10
CA ASP A 514 -25.90 -0.75 -0.68
C ASP A 514 -27.42 -0.98 -0.75
N GLY A 515 -27.92 -2.18 -0.43
CA GLY A 515 -29.34 -2.52 -0.50
C GLY A 515 -29.90 -2.61 -1.92
N ILE A 516 -29.04 -2.80 -2.93
CA ILE A 516 -29.41 -2.89 -4.35
C ILE A 516 -29.18 -4.27 -4.96
N ALA A 517 -28.76 -5.25 -4.15
CA ALA A 517 -28.47 -6.61 -4.58
C ALA A 517 -29.70 -7.32 -5.18
N ASP A 518 -29.48 -8.02 -6.29
CA ASP A 518 -30.43 -8.98 -6.83
C ASP A 518 -30.20 -10.41 -6.30
N ALA A 519 -30.99 -11.37 -6.78
CA ALA A 519 -30.87 -12.76 -6.35
C ALA A 519 -29.55 -13.43 -6.77
N ALA A 520 -28.91 -12.97 -7.84
CA ALA A 520 -27.59 -13.46 -8.26
C ALA A 520 -26.50 -12.87 -7.37
N ASP A 521 -26.58 -11.59 -7.06
CA ASP A 521 -25.66 -10.92 -6.12
C ASP A 521 -25.70 -11.61 -4.75
N LEU A 522 -26.88 -11.96 -4.22
CA LEU A 522 -26.96 -12.68 -2.94
C LEU A 522 -26.25 -14.05 -2.96
N ARG A 523 -26.30 -14.77 -4.09
CA ARG A 523 -25.56 -16.04 -4.25
C ARG A 523 -24.06 -15.81 -4.37
N ASP A 524 -23.68 -14.80 -5.15
CA ASP A 524 -22.29 -14.48 -5.45
C ASP A 524 -21.56 -13.86 -4.26
N ALA A 525 -22.28 -13.16 -3.37
CA ALA A 525 -21.77 -12.53 -2.14
C ALA A 525 -21.23 -13.55 -1.11
N ARG A 526 -21.64 -14.83 -1.21
CA ARG A 526 -21.20 -15.94 -0.34
C ARG A 526 -21.25 -15.60 1.16
N ILE A 527 -22.30 -14.87 1.58
CA ILE A 527 -22.47 -14.38 2.96
C ILE A 527 -22.47 -15.59 3.92
N PRO A 528 -21.66 -15.58 5.01
CA PRO A 528 -21.61 -16.66 5.98
C PRO A 528 -22.98 -16.93 6.61
N GLY A 529 -23.65 -17.97 6.09
CA GLY A 529 -25.04 -18.32 6.34
C GLY A 529 -25.60 -19.24 5.24
N ASP A 530 -25.15 -19.02 3.99
CA ASP A 530 -25.64 -19.75 2.81
C ASP A 530 -24.65 -20.78 2.23
N VAL A 531 -23.40 -20.79 2.68
CA VAL A 531 -22.40 -21.78 2.22
C VAL A 531 -22.44 -23.01 3.13
N GLY A 532 -23.31 -23.97 2.80
CA GLY A 532 -23.21 -25.35 3.31
C GLY A 532 -24.23 -25.78 4.37
N ARG A 533 -25.24 -24.97 4.69
CA ARG A 533 -26.43 -25.46 5.39
C ARG A 533 -27.60 -25.43 4.41
N PRO A 534 -28.31 -26.55 4.17
CA PRO A 534 -29.60 -26.47 3.50
C PRO A 534 -30.42 -25.40 4.22
N SER A 535 -31.05 -24.50 3.47
CA SER A 535 -32.01 -23.55 4.02
C SER A 535 -33.23 -24.33 4.56
N THR A 536 -33.05 -24.98 5.69
CA THR A 536 -34.14 -25.25 6.61
C THR A 536 -34.45 -23.91 7.23
N LYS A 537 -35.54 -23.30 6.76
CA LYS A 537 -36.30 -22.32 7.53
C LYS A 537 -36.37 -22.80 8.97
N ILE A 538 -35.54 -22.21 9.82
CA ILE A 538 -35.66 -22.30 11.26
C ILE A 538 -35.77 -20.85 11.71
N GLN A 539 -37.02 -20.42 11.88
CA GLN A 539 -37.33 -19.36 12.84
C GLN A 539 -36.72 -19.81 14.17
N SER A 540 -35.60 -19.21 14.56
CA SER A 540 -35.07 -19.37 15.92
C SER A 540 -35.64 -18.25 16.79
N ASN A 541 -36.64 -18.62 17.58
CA ASN A 541 -37.01 -17.91 18.79
C ASN A 541 -35.78 -17.78 19.68
N PHE A 542 -35.27 -16.56 19.83
CA PHE A 542 -34.36 -16.20 20.92
C PHE A 542 -35.02 -15.11 21.76
N ALA A 543 -36.15 -15.48 22.37
CA ALA A 543 -36.62 -14.88 23.61
C ALA A 543 -36.53 -15.98 24.68
N GLU A 544 -35.94 -15.63 25.82
CA GLU A 544 -35.71 -16.46 27.01
C GLU A 544 -34.62 -17.53 26.91
N VAL A 545 -33.36 -17.14 27.16
CA VAL A 545 -32.64 -17.59 28.37
C VAL A 545 -31.67 -16.48 28.80
N GLY A 546 -32.15 -15.58 29.65
CA GLY A 546 -31.30 -14.81 30.54
C GLY A 546 -31.44 -15.35 31.96
N LYS A 547 -30.36 -15.91 32.52
CA LYS A 547 -30.05 -15.92 33.97
C LYS A 547 -28.67 -16.56 34.21
N THR A 548 -27.65 -15.71 34.22
CA THR A 548 -26.40 -15.67 35.03
C THR A 548 -25.36 -14.89 34.21
N SER A 549 -24.67 -13.83 34.61
CA SER A 549 -24.69 -12.94 35.78
C SER A 549 -23.98 -11.63 35.38
N LYS A 550 -24.56 -10.48 35.79
CA LYS A 550 -23.95 -9.17 36.11
C LYS A 550 -22.73 -8.65 35.30
N LEU A 551 -22.93 -7.54 34.56
CA LEU A 551 -22.40 -6.20 34.89
C LEU A 551 -22.69 -5.16 33.78
N VAL A 552 -23.30 -4.02 34.18
CA VAL A 552 -23.44 -2.70 33.49
C VAL A 552 -24.29 -2.75 32.20
N SER A 553 -25.46 -2.11 32.08
CA SER A 553 -25.67 -0.66 32.12
C SER A 553 -27.13 -0.30 32.45
N THR A 554 -27.31 0.53 33.45
CA THR A 554 -28.51 1.34 33.69
C THR A 554 -28.61 2.48 32.68
N GLY A 555 -29.82 2.75 32.18
CA GLY A 555 -30.22 4.11 31.82
C GLY A 555 -30.76 4.28 30.41
N LEU A 556 -32.05 3.98 30.21
CA LEU A 556 -33.10 4.91 29.76
C LEU A 556 -34.36 4.10 29.36
N GLY A 557 -35.48 4.41 30.02
CA GLY A 557 -36.79 3.74 29.86
C GLY A 557 -37.32 3.78 28.43
N GLY A 558 -38.06 2.76 27.98
CA GLY A 558 -39.50 2.60 28.24
C GLY A 558 -40.28 3.33 27.13
N ALA A 559 -41.18 2.75 26.35
CA ALA A 559 -42.13 1.70 26.66
C ALA A 559 -42.61 0.96 25.39
N ASP A 560 -43.03 -0.28 25.62
CA ASP A 560 -43.81 -1.15 24.73
C ASP A 560 -45.20 -0.58 24.38
N ALA A 561 -45.73 -0.99 23.22
CA ALA A 561 -47.12 -1.45 23.11
C ALA A 561 -47.40 -2.20 21.79
N SER A 562 -47.44 -3.53 21.90
CA SER A 562 -48.50 -4.45 21.38
C SER A 562 -48.88 -4.49 19.88
N ASN A 563 -48.40 -5.57 19.23
CA ASN A 563 -49.11 -6.64 18.48
C ASN A 563 -50.66 -6.76 18.69
N PRO A 564 -51.49 -7.48 17.85
CA PRO A 564 -51.12 -8.75 17.19
C PRO A 564 -51.88 -9.22 15.89
N VAL A 565 -51.45 -10.39 15.36
CA VAL A 565 -52.16 -11.50 14.60
C VAL A 565 -52.59 -11.25 13.13
N SER A 566 -51.96 -11.87 12.10
CA SER A 566 -52.04 -13.26 11.52
C SER A 566 -53.36 -13.52 10.74
N SER A 567 -53.44 -14.17 9.56
CA SER A 567 -52.81 -15.43 9.10
C SER A 567 -52.94 -15.68 7.57
N GLU A 568 -51.94 -16.41 7.01
CA GLU A 568 -52.02 -17.53 6.01
C GLU A 568 -52.50 -17.29 4.54
N GLU A 569 -52.02 -17.96 3.47
CA GLU A 569 -50.90 -18.88 3.14
C GLU A 569 -50.59 -18.86 1.62
N VAL A 570 -49.29 -18.86 1.29
CA VAL A 570 -48.50 -19.67 0.32
C VAL A 570 -48.98 -20.02 -1.12
N ALA A 571 -48.10 -19.74 -2.10
CA ALA A 571 -47.70 -20.67 -3.20
C ALA A 571 -46.42 -20.18 -3.95
N SER A 572 -45.44 -21.07 -4.18
CA SER A 572 -44.20 -20.88 -4.98
C SER A 572 -44.37 -21.30 -6.45
N PRO A 573 -43.51 -20.88 -7.41
CA PRO A 573 -42.51 -21.79 -8.06
C PRO A 573 -41.28 -21.04 -8.71
N PRO A 574 -40.54 -21.54 -9.74
CA PRO A 574 -39.48 -22.56 -9.75
C PRO A 574 -38.11 -22.08 -10.33
N ASN A 575 -37.09 -22.96 -10.24
CA ASN A 575 -35.71 -22.82 -10.76
C ASN A 575 -35.59 -22.97 -12.30
N GLU A 576 -34.65 -22.22 -12.91
CA GLU A 576 -33.90 -22.63 -14.11
C GLU A 576 -32.41 -22.21 -13.99
N GLU A 577 -31.52 -23.15 -14.30
CA GLU A 577 -30.07 -23.01 -14.39
C GLU A 577 -29.66 -22.78 -15.84
N ASP A 578 -28.76 -21.83 -16.10
CA ASP A 578 -27.74 -21.94 -17.16
C ASP A 578 -26.65 -20.87 -16.94
N SER A 579 -25.39 -21.26 -16.82
CA SER A 579 -24.23 -20.35 -16.80
C SER A 579 -23.02 -21.07 -17.38
N SER A 580 -22.69 -20.76 -18.63
CA SER A 580 -21.43 -21.13 -19.27
C SER A 580 -20.32 -20.18 -18.79
N GLU A 581 -19.36 -20.72 -18.03
CA GLU A 581 -18.20 -20.01 -17.52
C GLU A 581 -17.07 -19.95 -18.58
N SER A 582 -16.56 -18.75 -18.84
CA SER A 582 -15.22 -18.57 -19.41
C SER A 582 -14.29 -18.16 -18.28
N GLU A 583 -13.32 -19.01 -17.95
CA GLU A 583 -12.26 -18.71 -16.98
C GLU A 583 -11.30 -17.67 -17.61
N GLU A 584 -11.42 -16.42 -17.17
CA GLU A 584 -10.47 -15.36 -17.50
C GLU A 584 -9.30 -15.40 -16.51
N ASP A 585 -8.08 -15.55 -17.04
CA ASP A 585 -6.82 -15.51 -16.31
C ASP A 585 -6.45 -14.04 -16.02
N PHE A 586 -6.44 -13.66 -14.75
CA PHE A 586 -6.15 -12.30 -14.27
C PHE A 586 -4.65 -12.04 -14.05
N SER A 587 -3.77 -12.92 -14.50
CA SER A 587 -2.31 -12.74 -14.44
C SER A 587 -1.88 -11.64 -15.42
N LEU A 588 -1.74 -10.40 -14.94
CA LEU A 588 -1.23 -9.30 -15.75
C LEU A 588 0.18 -9.61 -16.25
N ARG A 589 0.38 -9.52 -17.57
CA ARG A 589 1.72 -9.52 -18.17
C ARG A 589 2.41 -8.18 -17.91
N MET A 590 3.73 -8.21 -17.69
CA MET A 590 4.57 -7.05 -17.39
C MET A 590 4.51 -5.91 -18.42
N ASP A 591 4.07 -6.19 -19.66
CA ASP A 591 3.85 -5.23 -20.74
C ASP A 591 2.55 -4.40 -20.59
N GLN A 592 1.70 -4.73 -19.62
CA GLN A 592 0.42 -4.04 -19.35
C GLN A 592 0.48 -3.03 -18.19
N LEU A 593 1.69 -2.76 -17.67
CA LEU A 593 1.96 -1.78 -16.62
C LEU A 593 2.11 -0.38 -17.23
N ARG A 594 1.40 0.62 -16.69
CA ARG A 594 1.51 2.02 -17.15
C ARG A 594 2.92 2.54 -16.87
N GLY A 595 3.73 2.70 -17.92
CA GLY A 595 5.16 2.98 -17.81
C GLY A 595 5.54 4.45 -17.59
N GLY A 596 6.47 4.66 -16.64
CA GLY A 596 7.51 5.70 -16.53
C GLY A 596 7.21 7.18 -16.85
N THR A 597 7.58 8.06 -15.93
CA THR A 597 7.53 9.53 -16.09
C THR A 597 8.62 10.05 -17.04
N GLU A 598 8.31 11.06 -17.86
CA GLU A 598 9.22 11.69 -18.84
C GLU A 598 10.03 12.86 -18.28
N GLU A 599 10.44 12.78 -17.02
CA GLU A 599 10.95 13.95 -16.31
C GLU A 599 12.42 14.26 -16.57
N SER A 600 12.71 15.56 -16.70
CA SER A 600 14.05 16.12 -16.55
C SER A 600 14.40 16.28 -15.06
N GLU A 601 15.67 16.15 -14.72
CA GLU A 601 16.20 15.96 -13.36
C GLU A 601 15.72 16.96 -12.27
N GLY A 602 15.32 18.20 -12.61
CA GLY A 602 15.07 19.29 -11.64
C GLY A 602 13.67 19.93 -11.59
N GLY A 603 12.78 19.72 -12.57
CA GLY A 603 11.52 20.48 -12.65
C GLY A 603 11.71 22.01 -12.78
N ASP A 604 10.82 22.81 -12.19
CA ASP A 604 10.88 24.28 -12.21
C ASP A 604 11.89 24.85 -11.18
N TYR A 605 12.37 24.02 -10.26
CA TYR A 605 13.31 24.41 -9.23
C TYR A 605 14.74 24.52 -9.79
N GLN A 606 15.27 25.74 -9.76
CA GLN A 606 16.65 26.05 -10.14
C GLN A 606 17.41 26.62 -8.94
N PRO A 607 18.08 25.79 -8.11
CA PRO A 607 18.85 26.26 -6.96
C PRO A 607 19.88 27.36 -7.22
N GLU A 608 20.30 27.60 -8.47
CA GLU A 608 21.28 28.65 -8.77
C GLU A 608 20.64 30.00 -9.16
N ARG A 609 19.30 30.11 -9.21
CA ARG A 609 18.58 31.34 -9.60
C ARG A 609 17.67 31.89 -8.52
#